data_AF-A0A1N7PEA7-F1
#
_entry.id   AF-A0A1N7PEA7-F1
#
_cell.length_a   1.000
_cell.length_b   1.000
_cell.length_c   1.000
_cell.angle_alpha   90.00
_cell.angle_beta   90.00
_cell.angle_gamma   90.00
#
_symmetry.space_group_name_H-M   'P 1'
#
loop_
_entity.id
_entity.type
_entity.pdbx_description
1 polymer ?
#
loop_
_entity_poly.entity_id
_entity_poly.type
_entity_poly.pdbx_seq_one_letter_code
_entity_poly.pdbx_strand_id
1 'polypeptide(L)'
;MRIILDTNIYRNLIRDKTPEEIEALQKEIIDAAKAKSIIITFPIIPAMELINHYNDAHPIEKDECRKGLTLLVNLSTEKANNKLHVKFTPPMDVILGNYLFGKEEDFLEMYSEAITLAQKLVGNYPISSEDNIDDAIEAVGDQLDFEKEMIRQNYENYIKSINEGNVDWAYFEGKVKKEQRRKFLDSLRKGELSFLVAQSMIDRAYFNAKETYQKDEGFFRTVVKFMKDFCPALVMNELLLDNIGNGVIAISDLKDKRWNTILDISLIFGTLYNPQGEDVVLVTEDQSIIDSFNKCGFDGKAIKLTDFLALLGL
;
A
#
# COMPACT_ATOMS: atom_id res chain seq x y z
N MET A 1 -3.14 -20.02 4.95
CA MET A 1 -3.15 -18.61 5.39
C MET A 1 -2.03 -17.88 4.67
N ARG A 2 -2.27 -16.66 4.20
CA ARG A 2 -1.26 -15.77 3.62
C ARG A 2 -1.00 -14.60 4.56
N ILE A 3 0.25 -14.24 4.73
CA ILE A 3 0.69 -13.14 5.58
C ILE A 3 1.36 -12.09 4.71
N ILE A 4 0.87 -10.86 4.81
CA ILE A 4 1.50 -9.66 4.26
C ILE A 4 2.18 -8.95 5.42
N LEU A 5 3.47 -8.65 5.29
CA LEU A 5 4.20 -7.86 6.27
C LEU A 5 4.42 -6.45 5.72
N ASP A 6 4.09 -5.45 6.54
CA ASP A 6 4.37 -4.04 6.26
C ASP A 6 5.89 -3.73 6.37
N THR A 7 6.36 -2.66 5.73
CA THR A 7 7.73 -2.14 5.82
C THR A 7 8.19 -1.96 7.26
N ASN A 8 7.32 -1.45 8.14
CA ASN A 8 7.66 -1.25 9.55
C ASN A 8 7.95 -2.57 10.28
N ILE A 9 7.34 -3.68 9.85
CA ILE A 9 7.56 -5.00 10.45
C ILE A 9 8.95 -5.52 10.10
N TYR A 10 9.35 -5.42 8.84
CA TYR A 10 10.70 -5.81 8.42
C TYR A 10 11.76 -5.03 9.19
N ARG A 11 11.59 -3.70 9.33
CA ARG A 11 12.50 -2.84 10.09
C ARG A 11 12.54 -3.21 11.59
N ASN A 12 11.40 -3.50 12.20
CA ASN A 12 11.35 -3.89 13.61
C ASN A 12 11.96 -5.27 13.88
N LEU A 13 11.83 -6.22 12.94
CA LEU A 13 12.43 -7.56 13.07
C LEU A 13 13.96 -7.52 13.05
N ILE A 14 14.57 -6.60 12.30
CA ILE A 14 16.03 -6.50 12.14
C ILE A 14 16.69 -5.49 13.07
N ARG A 15 15.91 -4.64 13.75
CA ARG A 15 16.45 -3.54 14.56
C ARG A 15 17.41 -4.09 15.61
N ASP A 16 18.56 -3.44 15.73
CA ASP A 16 19.64 -3.78 16.67
C ASP A 16 20.20 -5.20 16.50
N LYS A 17 19.99 -5.86 15.35
CA LYS A 17 20.52 -7.21 15.06
C LYS A 17 21.74 -7.20 14.15
N THR A 18 22.65 -8.15 14.37
CA THR A 18 23.75 -8.44 13.44
C THR A 18 23.24 -9.22 12.23
N PRO A 19 23.99 -9.26 11.11
CA PRO A 19 23.65 -10.09 9.95
C PRO A 19 23.40 -11.56 10.32
N GLU A 20 24.21 -12.13 11.20
CA GLU A 20 24.08 -13.53 11.64
C GLU A 20 22.79 -13.77 12.44
N GLU A 21 22.41 -12.81 13.29
CA GLU A 21 21.15 -12.87 14.04
C GLU A 21 19.93 -12.75 13.12
N ILE A 22 20.03 -11.94 12.06
CA ILE A 22 18.98 -11.80 11.03
C ILE A 22 18.84 -13.11 10.24
N GLU A 23 19.95 -13.74 9.85
CA GLU A 23 19.91 -15.04 9.16
C GLU A 23 19.28 -16.14 10.03
N ALA A 24 19.62 -16.17 11.33
CA ALA A 24 19.02 -17.10 12.27
C ALA A 24 17.50 -16.87 12.41
N LEU A 25 17.09 -15.61 12.63
CA LEU A 25 15.68 -15.22 12.72
C LEU A 25 14.90 -15.58 11.45
N GLN A 26 15.48 -15.29 10.28
CA GLN A 26 14.88 -15.61 9.00
C GLN A 26 14.60 -17.13 8.89
N LYS A 27 15.57 -17.96 9.27
CA LYS A 27 15.41 -19.41 9.24
C LYS A 27 14.30 -19.87 10.20
N GLU A 28 14.27 -19.34 11.41
CA GLU A 28 13.23 -19.65 12.40
C GLU A 28 11.83 -19.30 11.88
N ILE A 29 11.66 -18.10 11.29
CA ILE A 29 10.38 -17.68 10.70
C ILE A 29 9.98 -18.60 9.55
N ILE A 30 10.89 -18.94 8.63
CA ILE A 30 10.61 -19.83 7.49
C ILE A 30 10.19 -21.22 7.96
N ASP A 31 10.95 -21.80 8.90
CA ASP A 31 10.68 -23.14 9.42
C ASP A 31 9.34 -23.19 10.17
N ALA A 32 9.06 -22.18 11.01
CA ALA A 32 7.80 -22.06 11.74
C ALA A 32 6.60 -21.82 10.80
N ALA A 33 6.75 -20.94 9.80
CA ALA A 33 5.69 -20.67 8.82
C ALA A 33 5.37 -21.93 8.01
N LYS A 34 6.39 -22.68 7.58
CA LYS A 34 6.22 -23.96 6.87
C LYS A 34 5.52 -25.00 7.74
N ALA A 35 5.90 -25.12 9.02
CA ALA A 35 5.25 -26.05 9.95
C ALA A 35 3.76 -25.76 10.14
N LYS A 36 3.36 -24.50 9.99
CA LYS A 36 1.95 -24.04 10.11
C LYS A 36 1.23 -23.82 8.78
N SER A 37 1.85 -24.17 7.66
CA SER A 37 1.29 -23.93 6.31
C SER A 37 0.89 -22.46 6.09
N ILE A 38 1.72 -21.56 6.62
CA ILE A 38 1.62 -20.11 6.44
C ILE A 38 2.51 -19.70 5.26
N ILE A 39 1.96 -18.89 4.36
CA ILE A 39 2.66 -18.34 3.21
C ILE A 39 2.92 -16.86 3.48
N ILE A 40 4.18 -16.48 3.70
CA ILE A 40 4.57 -15.07 3.74
C ILE A 40 4.74 -14.60 2.29
N THR A 41 4.06 -13.52 1.92
CA THR A 41 4.02 -13.01 0.55
C THR A 41 5.07 -11.93 0.32
N PHE A 42 5.31 -11.60 -0.95
CA PHE A 42 6.11 -10.47 -1.39
C PHE A 42 5.17 -9.29 -1.67
N PRO A 43 4.95 -8.38 -0.70
CA PRO A 43 4.17 -7.19 -0.96
C PRO A 43 5.02 -6.14 -1.68
N ILE A 44 4.55 -5.74 -2.86
CA ILE A 44 5.34 -4.88 -3.74
C ILE A 44 5.61 -3.49 -3.16
N ILE A 45 4.63 -2.92 -2.45
CA ILE A 45 4.74 -1.58 -1.87
C ILE A 45 5.87 -1.54 -0.82
N PRO A 46 5.92 -2.45 0.18
CA PRO A 46 7.06 -2.54 1.08
C PRO A 46 8.40 -2.78 0.40
N ALA A 47 8.43 -3.62 -0.64
CA ALA A 47 9.67 -3.83 -1.39
C ALA A 47 10.14 -2.54 -2.06
N MET A 48 9.23 -1.79 -2.70
CA MET A 48 9.53 -0.51 -3.33
C MET A 48 9.96 0.55 -2.31
N GLU A 49 9.32 0.63 -1.14
CA GLU A 49 9.74 1.54 -0.07
C GLU A 49 11.18 1.22 0.41
N LEU A 50 11.50 -0.07 0.59
CA LEU A 50 12.84 -0.49 0.99
C LEU A 50 13.89 -0.25 -0.12
N ILE A 51 13.51 -0.41 -1.39
CA ILE A 51 14.36 -0.07 -2.55
C ILE A 51 14.61 1.43 -2.65
N ASN A 52 13.58 2.26 -2.47
CA ASN A 52 13.70 3.72 -2.58
C ASN A 52 14.73 4.31 -1.59
N HIS A 53 14.89 3.68 -0.43
CA HIS A 53 15.90 4.05 0.57
C HIS A 53 17.23 3.29 0.43
N TYR A 54 17.43 2.53 -0.63
CA TYR A 54 18.64 1.72 -0.83
C TYR A 54 19.90 2.57 -1.07
N ASN A 55 19.71 3.78 -1.62
CA ASN A 55 20.73 4.79 -1.89
C ASN A 55 20.64 6.01 -0.97
N ASP A 56 19.98 5.86 0.20
CA ASP A 56 19.81 6.97 1.14
C ASP A 56 21.16 7.58 1.58
N ALA A 57 21.18 8.91 1.72
CA ALA A 57 22.34 9.63 2.20
C ALA A 57 22.62 9.37 3.68
N HIS A 58 21.60 8.96 4.45
CA HIS A 58 21.73 8.56 5.85
C HIS A 58 22.20 7.11 5.98
N PRO A 59 23.43 6.84 6.49
CA PRO A 59 24.00 5.49 6.48
C PRO A 59 23.21 4.46 7.29
N ILE A 60 22.54 4.89 8.37
CA ILE A 60 21.74 4.03 9.23
C ILE A 60 20.47 3.59 8.49
N GLU A 61 19.73 4.53 7.92
CA GLU A 61 18.49 4.25 7.18
C GLU A 61 18.77 3.35 5.96
N LYS A 62 19.88 3.62 5.28
CA LYS A 62 20.39 2.79 4.19
C LYS A 62 20.65 1.35 4.61
N ASP A 63 21.34 1.13 5.74
CA ASP A 63 21.66 -0.21 6.24
C ASP A 63 20.39 -0.96 6.69
N GLU A 64 19.49 -0.29 7.42
CA GLU A 64 18.21 -0.89 7.84
C GLU A 64 17.35 -1.27 6.63
N CYS A 65 17.26 -0.43 5.59
CA CYS A 65 16.47 -0.74 4.41
C CYS A 65 17.06 -1.90 3.59
N ARG A 66 18.39 -1.99 3.50
CA ARG A 66 19.09 -3.12 2.86
C ARG A 66 18.84 -4.45 3.56
N LYS A 67 18.97 -4.46 4.89
CA LYS A 67 18.67 -5.63 5.73
C LYS A 67 17.19 -6.01 5.65
N GLY A 68 16.31 -5.01 5.66
CA GLY A 68 14.86 -5.21 5.54
C GLY A 68 14.48 -5.81 4.20
N LEU A 69 15.07 -5.33 3.10
CA LEU A 69 14.85 -5.86 1.75
C LEU A 69 15.34 -7.32 1.64
N THR A 70 16.52 -7.61 2.20
CA THR A 70 17.06 -8.98 2.28
C THR A 70 16.09 -9.91 3.00
N LEU A 71 15.58 -9.50 4.17
CA LEU A 71 14.62 -10.27 4.93
C LEU A 71 13.32 -10.48 4.14
N LEU A 72 12.76 -9.43 3.54
CA LEU A 72 11.56 -9.50 2.71
C LEU A 72 11.71 -10.51 1.58
N VAL A 73 12.78 -10.37 0.77
CA VAL A 73 13.01 -11.26 -0.38
C VAL A 73 13.13 -12.71 0.08
N ASN A 74 13.89 -12.95 1.15
CA ASN A 74 14.14 -14.31 1.61
C ASN A 74 12.92 -14.97 2.26
N LEU A 75 12.06 -14.22 2.95
CA LEU A 75 10.82 -14.76 3.53
C LEU A 75 9.76 -15.09 2.47
N SER A 76 9.80 -14.42 1.33
CA SER A 76 8.72 -14.46 0.32
C SER A 76 9.08 -15.16 -1.00
N THR A 77 10.32 -15.62 -1.14
CA THR A 77 10.83 -16.27 -2.37
C THR A 77 11.19 -17.73 -2.12
N GLU A 78 10.62 -18.63 -2.93
CA GLU A 78 11.03 -20.04 -2.95
C GLU A 78 12.09 -20.30 -4.01
N LYS A 79 13.16 -21.00 -3.63
CA LYS A 79 14.23 -21.45 -4.52
C LYS A 79 13.96 -22.90 -4.92
N ALA A 80 13.50 -23.13 -6.14
CA ALA A 80 13.21 -24.47 -6.66
C ALA A 80 13.77 -24.66 -8.07
N ASN A 81 14.51 -25.75 -8.31
CA ASN A 81 15.03 -26.13 -9.64
C ASN A 81 15.80 -24.99 -10.36
N ASN A 82 16.65 -24.25 -9.64
CA ASN A 82 17.37 -23.06 -10.14
C ASN A 82 16.46 -21.92 -10.62
N LYS A 83 15.18 -21.91 -10.23
CA LYS A 83 14.24 -20.82 -10.46
C LYS A 83 13.82 -20.22 -9.13
N LEU A 84 13.62 -18.90 -9.15
CA LEU A 84 13.04 -18.15 -8.05
C LEU A 84 11.53 -18.04 -8.28
N HIS A 85 10.76 -18.41 -7.28
CA HIS A 85 9.30 -18.29 -7.27
C HIS A 85 8.91 -17.28 -6.20
N VAL A 86 8.50 -16.09 -6.63
CA VAL A 86 8.09 -15.00 -5.75
C VAL A 86 6.59 -15.12 -5.43
N LYS A 87 6.24 -15.13 -4.15
CA LYS A 87 4.85 -15.21 -3.67
C LYS A 87 4.19 -13.82 -3.69
N PHE A 88 3.99 -13.26 -4.88
CA PHE A 88 3.59 -11.87 -5.08
C PHE A 88 2.23 -11.49 -4.45
N THR A 89 2.16 -10.31 -3.83
CA THR A 89 0.92 -9.61 -3.48
C THR A 89 0.80 -8.34 -4.33
N PRO A 90 -0.23 -8.23 -5.18
CA PRO A 90 -0.40 -7.08 -6.06
C PRO A 90 -0.77 -5.80 -5.29
N PRO A 91 -0.44 -4.62 -5.84
CA PRO A 91 -0.86 -3.33 -5.30
C PRO A 91 -2.27 -2.96 -5.77
N MET A 92 -2.77 -1.81 -5.29
CA MET A 92 -4.13 -1.32 -5.52
C MET A 92 -4.55 -1.35 -6.99
N ASP A 93 -3.76 -0.81 -7.93
CA ASP A 93 -4.18 -0.68 -9.33
C ASP A 93 -4.37 -2.03 -10.04
N VAL A 94 -3.45 -2.98 -9.84
CA VAL A 94 -3.59 -4.35 -10.36
C VAL A 94 -4.81 -5.04 -9.74
N ILE A 95 -5.09 -4.78 -8.46
CA ILE A 95 -6.25 -5.32 -7.77
C ILE A 95 -7.54 -4.74 -8.32
N LEU A 96 -7.59 -3.43 -8.57
CA LEU A 96 -8.77 -2.74 -9.09
C LEU A 96 -9.18 -3.28 -10.47
N GLY A 97 -8.23 -3.41 -11.40
CA GLY A 97 -8.51 -3.96 -12.72
C GLY A 97 -8.97 -5.42 -12.67
N ASN A 98 -8.34 -6.24 -11.84
CA ASN A 98 -8.75 -7.62 -11.64
C ASN A 98 -10.14 -7.74 -10.99
N TYR A 99 -10.41 -6.93 -9.96
CA TYR A 99 -11.67 -6.93 -9.22
C TYR A 99 -12.87 -6.57 -10.11
N LEU A 100 -12.71 -5.60 -11.03
CA LEU A 100 -13.80 -5.15 -11.90
C LEU A 100 -13.91 -5.93 -13.21
N PHE A 101 -12.78 -6.31 -13.82
CA PHE A 101 -12.76 -6.83 -15.19
C PHE A 101 -12.21 -8.25 -15.30
N GLY A 102 -11.63 -8.81 -14.23
CA GLY A 102 -10.92 -10.09 -14.28
C GLY A 102 -9.70 -10.04 -15.20
N LYS A 103 -9.12 -8.84 -15.41
CA LYS A 103 -7.96 -8.61 -16.26
C LYS A 103 -6.77 -8.17 -15.42
N GLU A 104 -5.63 -8.76 -15.72
CA GLU A 104 -4.34 -8.23 -15.32
C GLU A 104 -4.06 -6.96 -16.13
N GLU A 105 -3.91 -5.81 -15.46
CA GLU A 105 -3.57 -4.55 -16.12
C GLU A 105 -2.10 -4.51 -16.56
N ASP A 106 -1.77 -3.60 -17.48
CA ASP A 106 -0.42 -3.38 -18.04
C ASP A 106 0.67 -3.14 -16.95
N PHE A 107 0.28 -2.81 -15.71
CA PHE A 107 1.18 -2.53 -14.59
C PHE A 107 1.98 -3.74 -14.08
N LEU A 108 1.58 -4.97 -14.40
CA LEU A 108 2.29 -6.18 -13.94
C LEU A 108 3.74 -6.26 -14.47
N GLU A 109 4.00 -5.74 -15.68
CA GLU A 109 5.35 -5.68 -16.24
C GLU A 109 6.27 -4.80 -15.40
N MET A 110 5.84 -3.58 -15.07
CA MET A 110 6.58 -2.65 -14.22
C MET A 110 6.86 -3.24 -12.82
N TYR A 111 5.87 -3.88 -12.19
CA TYR A 111 6.12 -4.52 -10.88
C TYR A 111 7.05 -5.73 -10.99
N SER A 112 7.07 -6.42 -12.14
CA SER A 112 8.04 -7.49 -12.39
C SER A 112 9.48 -6.96 -12.45
N GLU A 113 9.69 -5.74 -12.97
CA GLU A 113 10.98 -5.06 -12.95
C GLU A 113 11.42 -4.71 -11.53
N ALA A 114 10.51 -4.16 -10.71
CA ALA A 114 10.78 -3.88 -9.30
C ALA A 114 11.10 -5.16 -8.48
N ILE A 115 10.39 -6.27 -8.74
CA ILE A 115 10.72 -7.58 -8.16
C ILE A 115 12.12 -8.03 -8.60
N THR A 116 12.42 -7.91 -9.90
CA THR A 116 13.73 -8.29 -10.44
C THR A 116 14.86 -7.47 -9.81
N LEU A 117 14.65 -6.16 -9.66
CA LEU A 117 15.57 -5.26 -8.97
C LEU A 117 15.78 -5.70 -7.51
N ALA A 118 14.71 -6.01 -6.76
CA ALA A 118 14.83 -6.52 -5.40
C ALA A 118 15.72 -7.78 -5.34
N GLN A 119 15.50 -8.73 -6.25
CA GLN A 119 16.28 -9.98 -6.31
C GLN A 119 17.76 -9.74 -6.66
N LYS A 120 18.06 -8.78 -7.54
CA LYS A 120 19.44 -8.34 -7.85
C LYS A 120 20.11 -7.68 -6.65
N LEU A 121 19.43 -6.76 -5.99
CA LEU A 121 19.96 -6.01 -4.84
C LEU A 121 20.32 -6.91 -3.66
N VAL A 122 19.61 -8.02 -3.46
CA VAL A 122 19.93 -9.01 -2.41
C VAL A 122 20.89 -10.11 -2.87
N GLY A 123 21.41 -10.03 -4.11
CA GLY A 123 22.41 -10.95 -4.64
C GLY A 123 21.90 -12.30 -5.13
N ASN A 124 20.58 -12.47 -5.35
CA ASN A 124 20.03 -13.68 -5.96
C ASN A 124 20.28 -13.72 -7.48
N TYR A 125 20.48 -12.57 -8.12
CA TYR A 125 20.91 -12.43 -9.51
C TYR A 125 22.18 -11.58 -9.60
N PRO A 126 23.07 -11.84 -10.57
CA PRO A 126 24.21 -10.97 -10.83
C PRO A 126 23.72 -9.61 -11.33
N ILE A 127 24.42 -8.55 -10.92
CA ILE A 127 24.25 -7.20 -11.46
C ILE A 127 25.27 -7.02 -12.59
N SER A 128 24.79 -6.69 -13.79
CA SER A 128 25.65 -6.35 -14.93
C SER A 128 25.74 -4.83 -15.12
N SER A 129 26.67 -4.38 -15.98
CA SER A 129 26.83 -2.96 -16.31
C SER A 129 25.60 -2.36 -16.98
N GLU A 130 24.81 -3.17 -17.67
CA GLU A 130 23.62 -2.75 -18.43
C GLU A 130 22.40 -2.56 -17.53
N ASP A 131 22.44 -3.04 -16.29
CA ASP A 131 21.29 -3.03 -15.37
C ASP A 131 20.96 -1.65 -14.82
N ASN A 132 21.91 -0.71 -14.89
CA ASN A 132 21.78 0.68 -14.44
C ASN A 132 20.99 0.84 -13.12
N ILE A 133 21.53 0.27 -12.05
CA ILE A 133 20.83 0.08 -10.77
C ILE A 133 20.36 1.39 -10.14
N ASP A 134 21.14 2.46 -10.26
CA ASP A 134 20.78 3.75 -9.66
C ASP A 134 19.53 4.35 -10.34
N ASP A 135 19.47 4.34 -11.67
CA ASP A 135 18.29 4.77 -12.43
C ASP A 135 17.07 3.88 -12.13
N ALA A 136 17.27 2.57 -11.96
CA ALA A 136 16.19 1.65 -11.60
C ALA A 136 15.65 1.91 -10.18
N ILE A 137 16.50 2.31 -9.24
CA ILE A 137 16.09 2.72 -7.89
C ILE A 137 15.30 4.04 -7.96
N GLU A 138 15.76 5.01 -8.75
CA GLU A 138 15.06 6.28 -8.97
C GLU A 138 13.68 6.06 -9.57
N ALA A 139 13.56 5.21 -10.59
CA ALA A 139 12.28 4.86 -11.21
C ALA A 139 11.28 4.22 -10.22
N VAL A 140 11.77 3.42 -9.26
CA VAL A 140 10.92 2.88 -8.18
C VAL A 140 10.43 4.00 -7.25
N GLY A 141 11.28 4.96 -6.92
CA GLY A 141 10.90 6.15 -6.14
C GLY A 141 9.86 7.01 -6.86
N ASP A 142 10.06 7.27 -8.15
CA ASP A 142 9.14 7.99 -9.01
C ASP A 142 7.77 7.30 -9.09
N GLN A 143 7.74 5.97 -9.14
CA GLN A 143 6.48 5.23 -9.13
C GLN A 143 5.73 5.42 -7.79
N LEU A 144 6.41 5.40 -6.64
CA LEU A 144 5.77 5.67 -5.35
C LEU A 144 5.19 7.09 -5.28
N ASP A 145 5.91 8.07 -5.83
CA ASP A 145 5.42 9.45 -5.93
C ASP A 145 4.23 9.57 -6.89
N PHE A 146 4.26 8.86 -8.02
CA PHE A 146 3.17 8.81 -8.99
C PHE A 146 1.87 8.31 -8.35
N GLU A 147 1.93 7.25 -7.54
CA GLU A 147 0.74 6.74 -6.83
C GLU A 147 0.11 7.79 -5.92
N LYS A 148 0.94 8.53 -5.18
CA LYS A 148 0.51 9.62 -4.30
C LYS A 148 -0.07 10.77 -5.11
N GLU A 149 0.58 11.13 -6.22
CA GLU A 149 0.21 12.25 -7.06
C GLU A 149 -1.17 12.06 -7.70
N MET A 150 -1.45 10.85 -8.19
CA MET A 150 -2.75 10.53 -8.79
C MET A 150 -3.91 10.76 -7.81
N ILE A 151 -3.73 10.39 -6.54
CA ILE A 151 -4.76 10.64 -5.52
C ILE A 151 -4.78 12.12 -5.10
N ARG A 152 -3.62 12.78 -5.03
CA ARG A 152 -3.55 14.23 -4.78
C ARG A 152 -4.35 15.02 -5.80
N GLN A 153 -4.19 14.70 -7.09
CA GLN A 153 -4.94 15.36 -8.17
C GLN A 153 -6.46 15.19 -8.02
N ASN A 154 -6.93 14.05 -7.52
CA ASN A 154 -8.35 13.86 -7.21
C ASN A 154 -8.83 14.81 -6.11
N TYR A 155 -8.05 14.98 -5.04
CA TYR A 155 -8.36 15.95 -3.99
C TYR A 155 -8.27 17.40 -4.48
N GLU A 156 -7.29 17.74 -5.32
CA GLU A 156 -7.22 19.06 -5.94
C GLU A 156 -8.43 19.34 -6.82
N ASN A 157 -8.87 18.37 -7.62
CA ASN A 157 -10.06 18.51 -8.46
C ASN A 157 -11.32 18.72 -7.61
N TYR A 158 -11.43 18.04 -6.47
CA TYR A 158 -12.48 18.30 -5.49
C TYR A 158 -12.39 19.73 -4.93
N ILE A 159 -11.21 20.18 -4.48
CA ILE A 159 -11.00 21.54 -3.94
C ILE A 159 -11.37 22.59 -4.99
N LYS A 160 -10.92 22.43 -6.25
CA LYS A 160 -11.29 23.31 -7.36
C LYS A 160 -12.81 23.39 -7.53
N SER A 161 -13.51 22.26 -7.42
CA SER A 161 -14.97 22.21 -7.59
C SER A 161 -15.74 23.01 -6.53
N ILE A 162 -15.17 23.20 -5.34
CA ILE A 162 -15.76 23.95 -4.23
C ILE A 162 -15.16 25.35 -4.02
N ASN A 163 -14.13 25.71 -4.79
CA ASN A 163 -13.37 26.95 -4.67
C ASN A 163 -13.18 27.67 -6.01
N GLU A 164 -14.26 27.79 -6.79
CA GLU A 164 -14.27 28.60 -8.02
C GLU A 164 -13.15 28.24 -9.02
N GLY A 165 -12.75 26.97 -9.06
CA GLY A 165 -11.70 26.45 -9.94
C GLY A 165 -10.27 26.59 -9.41
N ASN A 166 -10.06 27.16 -8.22
CA ASN A 166 -8.73 27.36 -7.63
C ASN A 166 -8.36 26.24 -6.65
N VAL A 167 -7.11 25.76 -6.72
CA VAL A 167 -6.54 24.89 -5.68
C VAL A 167 -6.09 25.78 -4.53
N ASP A 168 -6.74 25.63 -3.38
CA ASP A 168 -6.34 26.27 -2.14
C ASP A 168 -6.34 25.22 -1.03
N TRP A 169 -5.17 24.72 -0.67
CA TRP A 169 -5.01 23.74 0.41
C TRP A 169 -5.31 24.33 1.80
N ALA A 170 -5.37 25.67 1.90
CA ALA A 170 -5.82 26.40 3.08
C ALA A 170 -7.32 26.76 3.00
N TYR A 171 -8.09 26.22 2.05
CA TYR A 171 -9.50 26.59 1.83
C TYR A 171 -10.37 26.51 3.10
N PHE A 172 -10.11 25.51 3.96
CA PHE A 172 -10.83 25.31 5.21
C PHE A 172 -10.18 26.01 6.42
N GLU A 173 -9.06 26.72 6.23
CA GLU A 173 -8.38 27.47 7.27
C GLU A 173 -9.14 28.77 7.60
N GLY A 174 -9.21 29.10 8.89
CA GLY A 174 -9.78 30.35 9.36
C GLY A 174 -11.31 30.38 9.53
N LYS A 175 -11.79 31.50 10.10
CA LYS A 175 -13.20 31.64 10.55
C LYS A 175 -14.19 31.89 9.41
N VAL A 176 -13.73 32.33 8.24
CA VAL A 176 -14.58 32.80 7.14
C VAL A 176 -15.32 31.65 6.46
N LYS A 177 -14.71 30.45 6.41
CA LYS A 177 -15.26 29.26 5.75
C LYS A 177 -15.79 28.21 6.75
N LYS A 178 -16.12 28.63 7.98
CA LYS A 178 -16.57 27.72 9.06
C LYS A 178 -17.78 26.88 8.68
N GLU A 179 -18.73 27.47 7.94
CA GLU A 179 -19.94 26.77 7.50
C GLU A 179 -19.63 25.72 6.42
N GLN A 180 -18.77 26.06 5.45
CA GLN A 180 -18.31 25.13 4.42
C GLN A 180 -17.54 23.97 5.03
N ARG A 181 -16.62 24.27 5.97
CA ARG A 181 -15.90 23.25 6.74
C ARG A 181 -16.84 22.32 7.49
N ARG A 182 -17.88 22.88 8.15
CA ARG A 182 -18.90 22.07 8.83
C ARG A 182 -19.61 21.14 7.86
N LYS A 183 -20.07 21.64 6.72
CA LYS A 183 -20.74 20.82 5.70
C LYS A 183 -19.83 19.71 5.17
N PHE A 184 -18.57 20.02 4.90
CA PHE A 184 -17.57 19.04 4.46
C PHE A 184 -17.41 17.91 5.48
N LEU A 185 -17.19 18.24 6.75
CA LEU A 185 -17.04 17.25 7.81
C LEU A 185 -18.34 16.46 8.07
N ASP A 186 -19.50 17.10 7.90
CA ASP A 186 -20.79 16.42 7.99
C ASP A 186 -21.01 15.44 6.82
N SER A 187 -20.60 15.80 5.60
CA SER A 187 -20.61 14.90 4.43
C SER A 187 -19.64 13.74 4.58
N LEU A 188 -18.47 13.96 5.19
CA LEU A 188 -17.53 12.89 5.56
C LEU A 188 -18.19 11.90 6.52
N ARG A 189 -18.82 12.40 7.61
CA ARG A 189 -19.50 11.57 8.61
C ARG A 189 -20.69 10.78 8.06
N LYS A 190 -21.36 11.31 7.04
CA LYS A 190 -22.49 10.64 6.37
C LYS A 190 -22.04 9.62 5.32
N GLY A 191 -20.75 9.52 5.03
CA GLY A 191 -20.20 8.62 4.01
C GLY A 191 -20.37 9.12 2.57
N GLU A 192 -20.82 10.37 2.38
CA GLU A 192 -21.00 10.96 1.04
C GLU A 192 -19.65 11.13 0.33
N LEU A 193 -18.61 11.54 1.08
CA LEU A 193 -17.26 11.64 0.52
C LEU A 193 -16.63 10.27 0.28
N SER A 194 -16.89 9.28 1.14
CA SER A 194 -16.41 7.91 0.98
C SER A 194 -17.01 7.26 -0.27
N PHE A 195 -18.25 7.60 -0.61
CA PHE A 195 -18.87 7.23 -1.89
C PHE A 195 -18.15 7.84 -3.09
N LEU A 196 -17.77 9.13 -3.02
CA LEU A 196 -17.01 9.79 -4.09
C LEU A 196 -15.60 9.18 -4.24
N VAL A 197 -14.94 8.84 -3.13
CA VAL A 197 -13.64 8.14 -3.15
C VAL A 197 -13.78 6.77 -3.81
N ALA A 198 -14.77 5.97 -3.39
CA ALA A 198 -15.06 4.68 -4.00
C ALA A 198 -15.34 4.80 -5.51
N GLN A 199 -16.12 5.80 -5.91
CA GLN A 199 -16.37 6.08 -7.31
C GLN A 199 -15.07 6.43 -8.04
N SER A 200 -14.21 7.28 -7.45
CA SER A 200 -12.94 7.67 -8.07
C SER A 200 -11.97 6.50 -8.27
N MET A 201 -11.94 5.54 -7.35
CA MET A 201 -11.16 4.30 -7.50
C MET A 201 -11.68 3.42 -8.63
N ILE A 202 -13.01 3.31 -8.76
CA ILE A 202 -13.63 2.61 -9.90
C ILE A 202 -13.34 3.35 -11.22
N ASP A 203 -13.49 4.67 -11.24
CA ASP A 203 -13.21 5.52 -12.40
C ASP A 203 -11.74 5.35 -12.86
N ARG A 204 -10.79 5.27 -11.90
CA ARG A 204 -9.37 4.99 -12.14
C ARG A 204 -9.17 3.62 -12.81
N ALA A 205 -9.82 2.59 -12.32
CA ALA A 205 -9.74 1.25 -12.91
C ALA A 205 -10.24 1.22 -14.36
N TYR A 206 -11.38 1.88 -14.65
CA TYR A 206 -11.89 2.02 -16.01
C TYR A 206 -10.90 2.76 -16.92
N PHE A 207 -10.31 3.85 -16.42
CA PHE A 207 -9.31 4.63 -17.16
C PHE A 207 -8.06 3.78 -17.49
N ASN A 208 -7.50 3.10 -16.49
CA ASN A 208 -6.31 2.26 -16.65
C ASN A 208 -6.54 1.09 -17.61
N ALA A 209 -7.68 0.40 -17.47
CA ALA A 209 -8.07 -0.71 -18.33
C ALA A 209 -8.53 -0.27 -19.74
N LYS A 210 -8.61 1.04 -20.02
CA LYS A 210 -9.16 1.63 -21.26
C LYS A 210 -10.59 1.14 -21.55
N GLU A 211 -11.34 0.87 -20.49
CA GLU A 211 -12.73 0.45 -20.54
C GLU A 211 -13.65 1.67 -20.46
N THR A 212 -14.86 1.55 -21.01
CA THR A 212 -15.87 2.62 -20.92
C THR A 212 -17.02 2.20 -20.03
N TYR A 213 -17.66 3.17 -19.37
CA TYR A 213 -18.84 2.92 -18.55
C TYR A 213 -19.83 4.07 -18.62
N GLN A 214 -21.06 3.77 -18.20
CA GLN A 214 -22.10 4.77 -17.96
C GLN A 214 -22.47 4.77 -16.49
N LYS A 215 -22.81 5.94 -15.94
CA LYS A 215 -23.27 6.09 -14.55
C LYS A 215 -24.73 5.68 -14.42
N ASP A 216 -25.00 4.42 -14.71
CA ASP A 216 -26.31 3.80 -14.57
C ASP A 216 -26.47 3.10 -13.21
N GLU A 217 -27.61 2.44 -13.02
CA GLU A 217 -27.90 1.71 -11.78
C GLU A 217 -26.91 0.57 -11.52
N GLY A 218 -26.41 -0.08 -12.57
CA GLY A 218 -25.41 -1.14 -12.46
C GLY A 218 -24.09 -0.62 -11.91
N PHE A 219 -23.62 0.52 -12.45
CA PHE A 219 -22.44 1.21 -11.94
C PHE A 219 -22.57 1.55 -10.45
N PHE A 220 -23.69 2.14 -10.03
CA PHE A 220 -23.88 2.50 -8.62
C PHE A 220 -23.99 1.29 -7.69
N ARG A 221 -24.55 0.16 -8.15
CA ARG A 221 -24.50 -1.10 -7.40
C ARG A 221 -23.06 -1.59 -7.23
N THR A 222 -22.22 -1.46 -8.26
CA THR A 222 -20.78 -1.76 -8.17
C THR A 222 -20.08 -0.88 -7.15
N VAL A 223 -20.35 0.43 -7.14
CA VAL A 223 -19.81 1.37 -6.12
C VAL A 223 -20.21 0.93 -4.71
N VAL A 224 -21.49 0.64 -4.47
CA VAL A 224 -21.97 0.21 -3.15
C VAL A 224 -21.34 -1.11 -2.72
N LYS A 225 -21.16 -2.07 -3.64
CA LYS A 225 -20.46 -3.32 -3.34
C LYS A 225 -19.00 -3.05 -3.00
N PHE A 226 -18.31 -2.26 -3.81
CA PHE A 226 -16.92 -1.87 -3.58
C PHE A 226 -16.74 -1.21 -2.21
N MET A 227 -17.65 -0.32 -1.80
CA MET A 227 -17.59 0.32 -0.48
C MET A 227 -17.65 -0.68 0.67
N LYS A 228 -18.37 -1.80 0.51
CA LYS A 228 -18.44 -2.86 1.53
C LYS A 228 -17.17 -3.69 1.52
N ASP A 229 -16.75 -4.12 0.33
CA ASP A 229 -15.61 -5.03 0.14
C ASP A 229 -14.28 -4.36 0.53
N PHE A 230 -14.16 -3.04 0.34
CA PHE A 230 -12.96 -2.24 0.63
C PHE A 230 -13.17 -1.17 1.71
N CYS A 231 -14.11 -1.39 2.65
CA CYS A 231 -14.42 -0.43 3.72
C CYS A 231 -13.17 0.08 4.49
N PRO A 232 -12.21 -0.77 4.91
CA PRO A 232 -11.01 -0.30 5.61
C PRO A 232 -10.17 0.71 4.80
N ALA A 233 -10.05 0.49 3.49
CA ALA A 233 -9.32 1.41 2.60
C ALA A 233 -10.01 2.77 2.49
N LEU A 234 -11.36 2.79 2.50
CA LEU A 234 -12.12 4.03 2.52
C LEU A 234 -11.95 4.77 3.85
N VAL A 235 -11.96 4.05 4.98
CA VAL A 235 -11.69 4.66 6.30
C VAL A 235 -10.31 5.29 6.37
N MET A 236 -9.28 4.68 5.79
CA MET A 236 -7.95 5.30 5.70
C MET A 236 -7.94 6.56 4.81
N ASN A 237 -8.69 6.57 3.70
CA ASN A 237 -8.87 7.79 2.90
C ASN A 237 -9.60 8.90 3.66
N GLU A 238 -10.57 8.55 4.51
CA GLU A 238 -11.27 9.52 5.38
C GLU A 238 -10.28 10.26 6.30
N LEU A 239 -9.17 9.64 6.73
CA LEU A 239 -8.13 10.31 7.52
C LEU A 239 -7.43 11.43 6.72
N LEU A 240 -7.16 11.21 5.43
CA LEU A 240 -6.60 12.25 4.56
C LEU A 240 -7.60 13.37 4.32
N LEU A 241 -8.87 13.03 4.08
CA LEU A 241 -9.94 14.01 3.92
C LEU A 241 -10.17 14.82 5.20
N ASP A 242 -10.07 14.21 6.38
CA ASP A 242 -10.18 14.92 7.65
C ASP A 242 -9.02 15.92 7.84
N ASN A 243 -7.79 15.55 7.45
CA ASN A 243 -6.65 16.49 7.43
C ASN A 243 -6.92 17.69 6.52
N ILE A 244 -7.48 17.48 5.32
CA ILE A 244 -7.89 18.55 4.40
C ILE A 244 -8.99 19.41 5.05
N GLY A 245 -10.04 18.78 5.60
CA GLY A 245 -11.14 19.47 6.29
C GLY A 245 -10.68 20.26 7.52
N ASN A 246 -9.57 19.87 8.15
CA ASN A 246 -8.94 20.58 9.26
C ASN A 246 -7.96 21.67 8.80
N GLY A 247 -7.76 21.87 7.50
CA GLY A 247 -6.88 22.91 6.95
C GLY A 247 -5.39 22.61 7.14
N VAL A 248 -5.01 21.33 7.13
CA VAL A 248 -3.60 20.94 7.28
C VAL A 248 -2.84 21.22 5.97
N ILE A 249 -2.29 22.44 5.85
CA ILE A 249 -1.62 22.92 4.62
C ILE A 249 -0.47 22.01 4.20
N ALA A 250 0.24 21.39 5.14
CA ALA A 250 1.38 20.52 4.84
C ALA A 250 1.06 19.40 3.83
N ILE A 251 -0.20 18.96 3.74
CA ILE A 251 -0.63 17.96 2.74
C ILE A 251 -0.53 18.46 1.28
N SER A 252 -0.36 19.77 1.05
CA SER A 252 -0.07 20.30 -0.28
C SER A 252 1.26 19.79 -0.85
N ASP A 253 2.21 19.49 0.03
CA ASP A 253 3.49 18.90 -0.34
C ASP A 253 3.33 17.38 -0.49
N LEU A 254 3.66 16.85 -1.68
CA LEU A 254 3.61 15.42 -1.98
C LEU A 254 4.59 14.60 -1.10
N LYS A 255 5.66 15.26 -0.62
CA LYS A 255 6.65 14.65 0.27
C LYS A 255 6.23 14.62 1.72
N ASP A 256 5.09 15.22 2.10
CA ASP A 256 4.56 15.10 3.44
C ASP A 256 4.23 13.65 3.78
N LYS A 257 4.67 13.19 4.94
CA LYS A 257 4.54 11.78 5.38
C LYS A 257 3.11 11.26 5.38
N ARG A 258 2.08 12.12 5.47
CA ARG A 258 0.69 11.69 5.43
C ARG A 258 0.33 11.05 4.09
N TRP A 259 1.03 11.39 3.00
CA TRP A 259 0.82 10.72 1.72
C TRP A 259 1.23 9.24 1.73
N ASN A 260 2.01 8.78 2.71
CA ASN A 260 2.27 7.35 2.89
C ASN A 260 1.00 6.56 3.21
N THR A 261 -0.07 7.21 3.71
CA THR A 261 -1.39 6.57 3.84
C THR A 261 -1.90 5.99 2.52
N ILE A 262 -1.53 6.54 1.36
CA ILE A 262 -1.87 5.95 0.05
C ILE A 262 -1.16 4.62 -0.20
N LEU A 263 0.08 4.50 0.26
CA LEU A 263 0.86 3.26 0.21
C LEU A 263 0.26 2.22 1.19
N ASP A 264 -0.13 2.65 2.38
CA ASP A 264 -0.83 1.81 3.37
C ASP A 264 -2.15 1.28 2.82
N ILE A 265 -2.92 2.13 2.13
CA ILE A 265 -4.16 1.73 1.45
C ILE A 265 -3.88 0.59 0.47
N SER A 266 -2.79 0.64 -0.30
CA SER A 266 -2.44 -0.45 -1.23
C SER A 266 -2.20 -1.80 -0.53
N LEU A 267 -1.63 -1.79 0.68
CA LEU A 267 -1.51 -3.01 1.51
C LEU A 267 -2.87 -3.53 1.98
N ILE A 268 -3.79 -2.63 2.33
CA ILE A 268 -5.17 -2.97 2.69
C ILE A 268 -5.87 -3.64 1.52
N PHE A 269 -5.72 -3.12 0.29
CA PHE A 269 -6.24 -3.75 -0.92
C PHE A 269 -5.72 -5.19 -1.07
N GLY A 270 -4.41 -5.41 -0.91
CA GLY A 270 -3.81 -6.74 -0.98
C GLY A 270 -4.34 -7.73 0.07
N THR A 271 -4.80 -7.22 1.20
CA THR A 271 -5.38 -8.02 2.29
C THR A 271 -6.86 -8.35 2.04
N LEU A 272 -7.62 -7.41 1.48
CA LEU A 272 -9.06 -7.56 1.27
C LEU A 272 -9.40 -8.26 -0.05
N TYR A 273 -8.60 -8.06 -1.09
CA TYR A 273 -8.82 -8.70 -2.38
C TYR A 273 -8.36 -10.15 -2.36
N ASN A 274 -9.34 -11.04 -2.37
CA ASN A 274 -9.10 -12.47 -2.23
C ASN A 274 -10.00 -13.29 -3.16
N PRO A 275 -9.66 -13.37 -4.46
CA PRO A 275 -10.47 -14.10 -5.44
C PRO A 275 -10.51 -15.62 -5.19
N GLN A 276 -9.57 -16.16 -4.41
CA GLN A 276 -9.44 -17.59 -4.13
C GLN A 276 -10.04 -18.03 -2.78
N GLY A 277 -10.59 -17.10 -1.99
CA GLY A 277 -11.17 -17.42 -0.68
C GLY A 277 -10.13 -17.77 0.40
N GLU A 278 -8.86 -17.43 0.22
CA GLU A 278 -7.77 -17.67 1.17
C GLU A 278 -7.80 -16.72 2.37
N ASP A 279 -7.40 -17.21 3.54
CA ASP A 279 -7.26 -16.33 4.70
C ASP A 279 -5.99 -15.48 4.59
N VAL A 280 -6.12 -14.21 4.20
CA VAL A 280 -5.03 -13.22 4.15
C VAL A 280 -5.08 -12.33 5.40
N VAL A 281 -3.91 -12.10 6.02
CA VAL A 281 -3.74 -11.23 7.20
C VAL A 281 -2.56 -10.28 6.97
N LEU A 282 -2.76 -9.00 7.28
CA LEU A 282 -1.72 -7.98 7.32
C LEU A 282 -1.09 -7.91 8.70
N VAL A 283 0.24 -7.82 8.75
CA VAL A 283 0.99 -7.54 9.97
C VAL A 283 1.55 -6.13 9.86
N THR A 284 1.21 -5.27 10.82
CA THR A 284 1.65 -3.86 10.87
C THR A 284 1.64 -3.34 12.30
N GLU A 285 2.52 -2.39 12.60
CA GLU A 285 2.46 -1.61 13.84
C GLU A 285 1.63 -0.32 13.70
N ASP A 286 1.08 -0.01 12.53
CA ASP A 286 0.20 1.15 12.36
C ASP A 286 -1.18 0.88 12.94
N GLN A 287 -1.48 1.57 14.04
CA GLN A 287 -2.75 1.45 14.74
C GLN A 287 -3.93 1.93 13.89
N SER A 288 -3.74 2.91 13.01
CA SER A 288 -4.79 3.44 12.12
C SER A 288 -5.26 2.37 11.14
N ILE A 289 -4.33 1.57 10.61
CA ILE A 289 -4.65 0.44 9.74
C ILE A 289 -5.48 -0.58 10.53
N ILE A 290 -5.01 -1.02 11.71
CA ILE A 290 -5.72 -2.01 12.55
C ILE A 290 -7.13 -1.52 12.90
N ASP A 291 -7.26 -0.26 13.33
CA ASP A 291 -8.54 0.35 13.68
C ASP A 291 -9.49 0.41 12.47
N SER A 292 -8.97 0.63 11.26
CA SER A 292 -9.77 0.63 10.03
C SER A 292 -10.41 -0.73 9.73
N PHE A 293 -9.68 -1.84 9.93
CA PHE A 293 -10.20 -3.19 9.77
C PHE A 293 -11.29 -3.49 10.81
N ASN A 294 -11.01 -3.20 12.08
CA ASN A 294 -11.94 -3.46 13.19
C ASN A 294 -13.24 -2.65 13.03
N LYS A 295 -13.15 -1.35 12.67
CA LYS A 295 -14.31 -0.47 12.43
C LYS A 295 -15.24 -1.02 11.34
N CYS A 296 -14.69 -1.75 10.37
CA CYS A 296 -15.43 -2.34 9.26
C CYS A 296 -15.82 -3.81 9.49
N GLY A 297 -15.57 -4.37 10.68
CA GLY A 297 -15.93 -5.75 11.03
C GLY A 297 -15.02 -6.82 10.44
N PHE A 298 -13.77 -6.45 10.12
CA PHE A 298 -12.72 -7.37 9.65
C PHE A 298 -11.70 -7.68 10.76
N ASP A 299 -12.18 -7.90 11.99
CA ASP A 299 -11.33 -8.14 13.14
C ASP A 299 -10.34 -9.30 12.89
N GLY A 300 -9.09 -9.11 13.28
CA GLY A 300 -8.02 -10.10 13.10
C GLY A 300 -7.42 -10.18 11.69
N LYS A 301 -7.92 -9.39 10.72
CA LYS A 301 -7.31 -9.26 9.39
C LYS A 301 -6.08 -8.34 9.35
N ALA A 302 -5.91 -7.50 10.37
CA ALA A 302 -4.69 -6.76 10.63
C ALA A 302 -4.25 -7.03 12.08
N ILE A 303 -3.00 -7.44 12.28
CA ILE A 303 -2.45 -7.83 13.58
C ILE A 303 -1.07 -7.20 13.80
N LYS A 304 -0.61 -7.18 15.06
CA LYS A 304 0.71 -6.65 15.41
C LYS A 304 1.81 -7.70 15.24
N LEU A 305 3.07 -7.26 15.26
CA LEU A 305 4.22 -8.17 15.19
C LEU A 305 4.19 -9.23 16.30
N THR A 306 3.79 -8.86 17.51
CA THR A 306 3.68 -9.78 18.64
C THR A 306 2.71 -10.93 18.38
N ASP A 307 1.57 -10.62 17.75
CA ASP A 307 0.56 -11.62 17.42
C ASP A 307 1.03 -12.52 16.27
N PHE A 308 1.73 -11.96 15.29
CA PHE A 308 2.36 -12.72 14.22
C PHE A 308 3.42 -13.71 14.75
N LEU A 309 4.29 -13.29 15.65
CA LEU A 309 5.27 -14.18 16.27
C LEU A 309 4.60 -15.27 17.10
N ALA A 310 3.57 -14.92 17.89
CA ALA A 310 2.76 -15.90 18.61
C ALA A 310 2.05 -16.91 17.67
N LEU A 311 1.55 -16.44 16.51
CA LEU A 311 1.00 -17.30 15.47
C LEU A 311 2.03 -18.28 14.93
N LEU A 312 3.30 -17.89 14.84
CA LEU A 312 4.41 -18.78 14.47
C LEU A 312 4.87 -19.69 15.63
N GLY A 313 4.56 -19.33 16.88
CA GLY A 313 5.08 -20.00 18.07
C GLY A 313 6.50 -19.56 18.43
N LEU A 314 6.85 -18.33 18.07
CA LEU A 314 8.10 -17.64 18.40
C LEU A 314 7.86 -16.59 19.49
#